data_AF-A0A1I2LQ59-F1
#
_entry.id   AF-A0A1I2LQ59-F1
#
_cell.length_a   1.000
_cell.length_b   1.000
_cell.length_c   1.000
_cell.angle_alpha   90.00
_cell.angle_beta   90.00
_cell.angle_gamma   90.00
#
_symmetry.space_group_name_H-M   'P 1'
#
loop_
_entity.id
_entity.type
_entity.pdbx_description
1 polymer ?
#
loop_
_entity_poly.entity_id
_entity_poly.type
_entity_poly.pdbx_seq_one_letter_code
_entity_poly.pdbx_strand_id
1 'polypeptide(L)'
;TNTDFRTDNLPDTILRSDNLNAAYKKVKTNKGAGGIDGMQADELLPCLREHQSELVEQVREGKYKPNPVRRVEIPKDWKSE
;
A
#
# COMPACT_ATOMS: atom_id res chain seq x y z
N THR A 1 24.77 17.64 1.02
CA THR A 1 24.51 17.54 -0.43
C THR A 1 23.06 17.87 -0.66
N ASN A 2 22.77 18.78 -1.59
CA ASN A 2 21.46 19.36 -1.84
C ASN A 2 20.47 18.29 -2.34
N THR A 3 19.44 17.96 -1.53
CA THR A 3 18.40 16.94 -1.82
C THR A 3 17.15 17.57 -2.45
N ASP A 4 17.18 18.89 -2.71
CA ASP A 4 15.97 19.69 -2.89
C ASP A 4 15.44 19.70 -4.33
N PHE A 5 16.22 19.23 -5.31
CA PHE A 5 15.86 19.38 -6.74
C PHE A 5 15.06 18.23 -7.38
N ARG A 6 14.71 17.16 -6.64
CA ARG A 6 14.12 15.94 -7.25
C ARG A 6 12.76 15.52 -6.71
N THR A 7 12.31 16.10 -5.60
CA THR A 7 11.10 15.65 -4.89
C THR A 7 9.84 16.45 -5.19
N ASP A 8 9.95 17.59 -5.88
CA ASP A 8 8.82 18.50 -6.12
C ASP A 8 7.64 17.82 -6.85
N ASN A 9 7.93 16.81 -7.69
CA ASN A 9 6.93 16.05 -8.44
C ASN A 9 6.78 14.59 -7.95
N LEU A 10 7.34 14.25 -6.79
CA LEU A 10 7.27 12.90 -6.25
C LEU A 10 5.82 12.44 -5.95
N PRO A 11 4.94 13.27 -5.36
CA PRO A 11 3.55 12.87 -5.11
C PRO A 11 2.82 12.50 -6.40
N ASP A 12 2.97 13.31 -7.45
CA ASP A 12 2.38 13.04 -8.76
C ASP A 12 2.97 11.79 -9.42
N THR A 13 4.27 11.54 -9.23
CA THR A 13 4.94 10.34 -9.75
C THR A 13 4.44 9.08 -9.05
N ILE A 14 4.21 9.13 -7.73
CA ILE A 14 3.68 8.00 -6.95
C ILE A 14 2.24 7.68 -7.36
N LEU A 15 1.42 8.70 -7.57
CA LEU A 15 -0.01 8.56 -7.92
C LEU A 15 -0.26 8.30 -9.41
N ARG A 16 0.79 8.15 -10.22
CA ARG A 16 0.67 7.87 -11.66
C ARG A 16 0.10 6.46 -11.88
N SER A 17 -0.83 6.33 -12.84
CA SER A 17 -1.59 5.10 -13.08
C SER A 17 -0.71 3.88 -13.38
N ASP A 18 0.37 4.04 -14.14
CA ASP A 18 1.35 2.98 -14.42
C ASP A 18 2.06 2.50 -13.15
N ASN A 19 2.44 3.43 -12.27
CA ASN A 19 3.07 3.12 -10.99
C ASN A 19 2.11 2.40 -10.03
N LEU A 20 0.87 2.88 -9.91
CA LEU A 20 -0.16 2.23 -9.09
C LEU A 20 -0.49 0.83 -9.60
N ASN A 21 -0.57 0.63 -10.91
CA ASN A 21 -0.77 -0.69 -11.52
C ASN A 21 0.42 -1.63 -11.24
N ALA A 22 1.66 -1.13 -11.30
CA ALA A 22 2.84 -1.90 -10.96
C ALA A 22 2.86 -2.28 -9.47
N ALA A 23 2.45 -1.36 -8.58
CA ALA A 23 2.33 -1.60 -7.16
C ALA A 23 1.27 -2.68 -6.86
N TYR A 24 0.08 -2.58 -7.46
CA TYR A 24 -0.97 -3.59 -7.33
C TYR A 24 -0.49 -4.99 -7.72
N LYS A 25 0.20 -5.13 -8.86
CA LYS A 25 0.74 -6.43 -9.30
C LYS A 25 1.70 -7.03 -8.28
N LYS A 26 2.59 -6.23 -7.71
CA LYS A 26 3.54 -6.68 -6.68
C LYS A 26 2.83 -7.14 -5.41
N VAL A 27 1.86 -6.36 -4.92
CA VAL A 27 1.08 -6.71 -3.73
C VAL A 27 0.33 -8.03 -3.94
N LYS A 28 -0.28 -8.21 -5.11
CA LYS A 28 -0.96 -9.46 -5.45
C LYS A 28 -0.01 -10.67 -5.48
N THR A 29 1.20 -10.51 -6.02
CA THR A 29 2.21 -11.58 -6.05
C THR A 29 2.74 -11.96 -4.67
N ASN A 30 2.80 -11.02 -3.72
CA ASN A 30 3.28 -11.28 -2.37
C ASN A 30 2.37 -12.22 -1.57
N LYS A 31 1.09 -12.37 -1.96
CA LYS A 31 0.11 -13.27 -1.32
C LYS A 31 0.07 -13.14 0.21
N GLY A 32 0.27 -11.92 0.71
CA GLY A 32 0.31 -11.64 2.14
C GLY A 32 -1.04 -11.89 2.81
N ALA A 33 -1.02 -12.12 4.12
CA ALA A 33 -2.23 -12.21 4.91
C ALA A 33 -2.94 -10.85 4.99
N GLY A 34 -4.28 -10.87 5.04
CA GLY A 34 -5.09 -9.66 5.18
C GLY A 34 -4.73 -8.81 6.39
N GLY A 35 -5.04 -7.52 6.30
CA GLY A 35 -4.83 -6.54 7.36
C GLY A 35 -5.86 -6.67 8.49
N ILE A 36 -6.07 -5.57 9.22
CA ILE A 36 -7.13 -5.49 10.25
C ILE A 36 -8.54 -5.54 9.64
N ASP A 37 -8.66 -5.19 8.37
CA ASP A 37 -9.87 -5.21 7.55
C ASP A 37 -10.24 -6.63 7.08
N GLY A 38 -9.34 -7.60 7.26
CA GLY A 38 -9.53 -8.98 6.79
C GLY A 38 -9.53 -9.11 5.27
N MET A 39 -9.19 -8.06 4.53
CA MET A 39 -9.24 -8.07 3.06
C MET A 39 -8.14 -8.95 2.49
N GLN A 40 -8.53 -9.92 1.66
CA GLN A 40 -7.62 -10.83 0.99
C GLN A 40 -7.06 -10.20 -0.29
N ALA A 41 -5.90 -10.69 -0.76
CA ALA A 41 -5.24 -10.15 -1.95
C ALA A 41 -6.12 -10.19 -3.22
N ASP A 42 -7.07 -11.14 -3.30
CA ASP A 42 -8.00 -11.27 -4.43
C ASP A 42 -9.16 -10.26 -4.38
N GLU A 43 -9.51 -9.76 -3.19
CA GLU A 43 -10.58 -8.78 -2.94
C GLU A 43 -10.08 -7.34 -3.18
N LEU A 44 -8.77 -7.14 -3.25
CA LEU A 44 -8.14 -5.84 -3.46
C LEU A 44 -8.58 -5.17 -4.77
N LEU A 45 -8.73 -5.92 -5.87
CA LEU A 45 -9.08 -5.34 -7.16
C LEU A 45 -10.51 -4.77 -7.19
N PRO A 46 -11.55 -5.51 -6.74
CA PRO A 46 -12.88 -4.94 -6.52
C PRO A 46 -12.86 -3.66 -5.67
N CYS A 47 -12.20 -3.67 -4.51
CA CYS A 47 -12.15 -2.51 -3.62
C CYS A 47 -11.50 -1.29 -4.29
N LEU A 48 -10.40 -1.49 -5.02
CA LEU A 48 -9.74 -0.40 -5.75
C LEU A 48 -10.62 0.13 -6.90
N ARG A 49 -11.38 -0.71 -7.61
CA ARG A 49 -12.28 -0.22 -8.67
C ARG A 49 -13.33 0.75 -8.15
N GLU A 50 -13.81 0.51 -6.94
CA GLU A 50 -14.84 1.34 -6.29
C GLU A 50 -14.24 2.59 -5.63
N HIS A 51 -13.11 2.47 -4.93
CA HIS A 51 -12.60 3.54 -4.04
C HIS A 51 -11.32 4.24 -4.53
N GLN A 52 -10.70 3.82 -5.65
CA GLN A 52 -9.38 4.35 -6.06
C GLN A 52 -9.35 5.87 -6.22
N SER A 53 -10.40 6.49 -6.77
CA SER A 53 -10.42 7.93 -7.02
C SER A 53 -10.39 8.70 -5.72
N GLU A 54 -11.20 8.28 -4.75
CA GLU A 54 -11.25 8.87 -3.42
C GLU A 54 -9.90 8.69 -2.69
N LEU A 55 -9.31 7.49 -2.74
CA LEU A 55 -8.01 7.23 -2.13
C LEU A 55 -6.90 8.09 -2.72
N VAL A 56 -6.86 8.24 -4.05
CA VAL A 56 -5.87 9.08 -4.74
C VAL A 56 -6.03 10.55 -4.34
N GLU A 57 -7.27 11.05 -4.28
CA GLU A 57 -7.57 12.42 -3.85
C GLU A 57 -7.16 12.65 -2.39
N GLN A 58 -7.55 11.76 -1.48
CA GLN A 58 -7.18 11.84 -0.07
C GLN A 58 -5.67 11.81 0.14
N VAL A 59 -4.93 11.01 -0.62
CA VAL A 59 -3.46 10.96 -0.55
C VAL A 59 -2.85 12.25 -1.12
N ARG A 60 -3.39 12.76 -2.24
CA ARG A 60 -2.95 14.02 -2.86
C ARG A 60 -3.15 15.21 -1.93
N GLU A 61 -4.26 15.25 -1.21
CA GLU A 61 -4.59 16.30 -0.23
C GLU A 61 -3.94 16.09 1.15
N GLY A 62 -3.24 14.97 1.36
CA GLY A 62 -2.63 14.63 2.65
C GLY A 62 -3.65 14.29 3.76
N LYS A 63 -4.89 13.96 3.40
CA LYS A 63 -5.97 13.58 4.33
C LYS A 63 -6.07 12.08 4.57
N TYR A 64 -5.43 11.26 3.74
CA TYR A 64 -5.46 9.80 3.87
C TYR A 64 -4.85 9.36 5.20
N LYS A 65 -5.61 8.56 5.96
CA LYS A 65 -5.17 7.95 7.22
C LYS A 65 -5.03 6.44 7.01
N PRO A 66 -3.80 5.91 6.98
CA PRO A 66 -3.58 4.47 6.84
C PRO A 66 -4.20 3.70 8.00
N ASN A 67 -4.74 2.52 7.71
CA ASN A 67 -5.19 1.59 8.74
C ASN A 67 -4.01 1.10 9.59
N PRO A 68 -4.21 0.89 10.91
CA PRO A 68 -3.18 0.33 11.75
C PRO A 68 -2.83 -1.11 11.33
N VAL A 69 -1.58 -1.51 11.58
CA VAL A 69 -1.09 -2.83 11.19
C VAL A 69 -1.67 -3.91 12.10
N ARG A 70 -2.11 -5.04 11.51
CA ARG A 70 -2.57 -6.21 12.28
C ARG A 70 -1.40 -6.91 12.95
N ARG A 71 -1.45 -7.04 14.27
CA ARG A 71 -0.45 -7.82 15.04
C ARG A 71 -0.70 -9.31 14.81
N VAL A 72 0.36 -10.03 14.43
CA VAL A 72 0.37 -11.49 14.32
C VAL A 72 1.61 -11.99 15.05
N GLU A 73 1.44 -13.01 15.89
CA GLU A 73 2.56 -13.70 16.52
C GLU A 73 3.16 -14.68 15.51
N ILE A 74 4.44 -14.48 15.18
CA ILE A 74 5.18 -15.35 14.26
C ILE A 74 6.27 -16.03 15.09
N PRO A 75 6.18 -17.35 15.32
CA PRO A 75 7.24 -18.08 16.00
C PRO A 75 8.54 -17.91 15.21
N LYS A 76 9.64 -17.67 15.91
CA LYS A 76 10.96 -17.51 15.30
C LYS A 76 11.73 -18.81 15.45
N ASP A 77 12.28 -19.27 14.33
CA ASP A 77 12.94 -20.57 14.21
C ASP A 77 14.24 -20.71 15.02
N TRP A 78 14.69 -19.66 15.73
CA TRP A 78 15.92 -19.67 16.52
C TRP A 78 15.74 -20.09 17.98
N LYS A 79 14.57 -20.59 18.40
CA LYS A 79 14.42 -21.28 19.70
C LYS A 79 14.17 -22.77 19.51
N SER A 80 15.27 -23.48 19.30
CA SER A 80 15.43 -24.89 19.66
C SER A 80 16.23 -24.96 20.95
N GLU A 81 15.55 -25.01 22.08
CA GLU A 81 15.95 -25.59 23.37
C GLU A 81 14.74 -25.66 24.31
#